data_AF-A0A949L1L8-F1
#
_entry.id   AF-A0A949L1L8-F1
#
_cell.length_a   1.000
_cell.length_b   1.000
_cell.length_c   1.000
_cell.angle_alpha   90.00
_cell.angle_beta   90.00
_cell.angle_gamma   90.00
#
_symmetry.space_group_name_H-M   'P 1'
#
loop_
_entity.id
_entity.type
_entity.pdbx_description
1 polymer ?
#
loop_
_entity_poly.entity_id
_entity_poly.type
_entity_poly.pdbx_seq_one_letter_code
_entity_poly.pdbx_strand_id
1 'polypeptide(L)' 'MKFIRKLMPVNVYDIAQTQSYLSDMASKGCFFKKLATFAYFEKGEPKGTTYRLEPCNC' A
#
# COMPACT_ATOMS: atom_id res chain seq x y z
N MET A 1 -3.31 13.52 -12.16
CA MET A 1 -2.73 12.48 -11.29
C MET A 1 -3.19 11.11 -11.75
N LYS A 2 -2.27 10.15 -11.97
CA LYS A 2 -2.62 8.79 -12.42
C LYS A 2 -2.65 7.86 -11.20
N PHE A 3 -3.84 7.39 -10.82
CA PHE A 3 -4.02 6.39 -9.77
C PHE A 3 -4.09 4.99 -10.37
N ILE A 4 -3.31 4.07 -9.83
CA ILE A 4 -3.33 2.66 -10.18
C ILE A 4 -4.21 1.95 -9.16
N ARG A 5 -5.26 1.28 -9.62
CA ARG A 5 -6.10 0.44 -8.78
C ARG A 5 -5.60 -1.00 -8.87
N LYS A 6 -5.21 -1.59 -7.74
CA LYS A 6 -4.86 -3.02 -7.67
C LYS A 6 -5.70 -3.74 -6.62
N LEU A 7 -5.99 -5.01 -6.90
CA LEU A 7 -6.51 -5.93 -5.90
C LEU A 7 -5.39 -6.28 -4.93
N MET A 8 -5.66 -6.24 -3.62
CA MET A 8 -4.71 -6.75 -2.64
C MET A 8 -4.83 -8.27 -2.57
N PRO A 9 -3.76 -9.02 -2.89
CA PRO A 9 -3.77 -10.48 -2.76
C PRO A 9 -3.58 -10.94 -1.31
N VAL A 10 -3.29 -10.01 -0.38
CA VAL A 10 -3.04 -10.27 1.03
C VAL A 10 -4.25 -9.89 1.88
N ASN A 11 -4.41 -10.56 3.02
CA ASN A 11 -5.44 -10.22 3.99
C ASN A 11 -5.14 -8.84 4.59
N VAL A 12 -6.06 -7.89 4.44
CA VAL A 12 -5.95 -6.52 4.96
C VAL A 12 -5.77 -6.49 6.49
N TYR A 13 -6.35 -7.47 7.18
CA TYR A 13 -6.23 -7.59 8.64
C TYR A 13 -4.88 -8.15 9.09
N ASP A 14 -4.10 -8.75 8.17
CA ASP A 14 -2.72 -9.13 8.45
C ASP A 14 -1.82 -7.91 8.20
N ILE A 15 -1.52 -7.23 9.30
CA ILE A 15 -0.71 -6.01 9.32
C ILE A 15 0.68 -6.28 8.72
N ALA A 16 1.31 -7.40 9.05
CA ALA A 16 2.66 -7.71 8.60
C ALA A 16 2.71 -7.95 7.09
N GLN A 17 1.78 -8.76 6.56
CA GLN A 17 1.68 -9.00 5.11
C GLN A 17 1.33 -7.72 4.35
N THR A 18 0.43 -6.91 4.90
CA THR A 18 0.06 -5.62 4.29
C THR A 18 1.26 -4.67 4.26
N GLN A 19 2.00 -4.52 5.36
CA GLN A 19 3.20 -3.68 5.41
C GLN A 19 4.27 -4.13 4.39
N SER A 20 4.53 -5.44 4.29
CA SER A 20 5.49 -5.98 3.32
C SER A 20 5.03 -5.69 1.88
N TYR A 21 3.76 -5.99 1.56
CA TYR A 21 3.21 -5.77 0.22
C TYR A 21 3.25 -4.29 -0.19
N LEU A 22 2.93 -3.37 0.72
CA LEU A 22 2.98 -1.93 0.45
C LEU A 22 4.42 -1.46 0.23
N SER A 23 5.38 -1.99 1.00
CA SER A 23 6.80 -1.65 0.87
C SER A 23 7.37 -2.15 -0.47
N ASP A 24 7.02 -3.37 -0.88
CA ASP A 24 7.34 -3.91 -2.21
C ASP A 24 6.76 -3.07 -3.35
N MET A 25 5.55 -2.55 -3.17
CA MET A 25 4.89 -1.68 -4.15
C MET A 25 5.54 -0.29 -4.22
N ALA A 26 5.97 0.29 -3.09
CA ALA A 26 6.70 1.55 -3.09
C ALA A 26 8.08 1.45 -3.75
N SER A 27 8.79 0.32 -3.58
CA SER A 27 10.02 0.02 -4.32
C SER A 27 9.81 -0.01 -5.84
N LYS A 28 8.58 -0.27 -6.29
CA LYS A 28 8.17 -0.23 -7.70
C LYS A 28 7.60 1.13 -8.15
N GLY A 29 7.64 2.15 -7.28
CA GLY A 29 7.08 3.49 -7.54
C GLY A 29 5.55 3.57 -7.41
N CYS A 30 4.92 2.61 -6.72
CA CYS A 30 3.49 2.61 -6.43
C CYS A 30 3.26 2.95 -4.95
N PHE A 31 2.88 4.20 -4.67
CA PHE A 31 2.65 4.68 -3.31
C PHE A 31 1.21 4.46 -2.88
N PHE A 32 0.99 3.82 -1.75
CA PHE A 32 -0.35 3.61 -1.22
C PHE A 32 -1.03 4.94 -0.84
N LYS A 33 -2.28 5.11 -1.29
CA LYS A 33 -3.09 6.32 -1.05
C LYS A 33 -4.33 6.04 -0.22
N LYS A 34 -5.10 5.02 -0.60
CA LYS A 34 -6.27 4.57 0.16
C LYS A 34 -6.56 3.09 -0.07
N LEU A 35 -7.19 2.49 0.93
CA LEU A 35 -7.82 1.18 0.79
C LEU A 35 -9.33 1.35 0.77
N ALA A 36 -9.98 0.78 -0.24
CA ALA A 36 -11.43 0.58 -0.30
C ALA A 36 -11.67 -0.85 -0.79
N THR A 37 -12.67 -1.11 -1.65
CA THR A 37 -12.82 -2.40 -2.36
C THR A 37 -11.55 -2.80 -3.12
N PHE A 38 -10.74 -1.82 -3.51
CA PHE A 38 -9.42 -2.01 -4.09
C PHE A 38 -8.42 -1.08 -3.41
N ALA A 39 -7.14 -1.44 -3.45
CA ALA A 39 -6.07 -0.56 -3.03
C ALA A 39 -5.76 0.43 -4.17
N TYR A 40 -5.77 1.70 -3.82
CA TYR A 40 -5.41 2.79 -4.71
C TYR A 40 -3.98 3.19 -4.44
N PHE A 41 -3.18 3.12 -5.50
CA PHE A 41 -1.79 3.53 -5.51
C PHE A 41 -1.62 4.76 -6.39
N GLU A 42 -0.72 5.63 -6.00
CA GLU A 42 -0.26 6.76 -6.80
C GLU A 42 1.07 6.40 -7.44
N LYS A 43 1.20 6.65 -8.76
CA LYS A 43 2.44 6.37 -9.48
C LYS A 43 3.41 7.53 -9.25
N GLY A 44 4.51 7.26 -8.57
CA GLY A 44 5.59 8.22 -8.31
C GLY A 44 6.95 7.61 -8.62
N GLU A 45 8.02 8.28 -8.19
CA GLU A 45 9.38 7.76 -8.32
C GLU A 45 9.60 6.57 -7.37
N PRO A 46 10.28 5.49 -7.80
CA PRO A 46 10.58 4.36 -6.94
C PRO A 46 11.43 4.81 -5.75
N LYS A 47 10.84 4.77 -4.56
CA LYS A 47 11.50 5.15 -3.31
C LYS A 47 11.28 4.04 -2.31
N GLY A 48 12.37 3.57 -1.69
CA GLY A 48 12.32 2.59 -0.60
C GLY A 48 11.59 3.16 0.61
N THR A 49 10.27 3.09 0.57
CA THR A 49 9.38 3.66 1.58
C THR A 49 8.86 2.53 2.43
N THR A 50 9.25 2.51 3.69
CA THR A 50 8.76 1.54 4.66
C THR A 50 7.41 2.01 5.18
N TYR A 51 6.38 1.20 4.99
CA TYR A 51 5.06 1.47 5.56
C TYR A 51 4.95 0.88 6.96
N ARG A 52 4.60 1.72 7.93
CA ARG A 52 4.21 1.29 9.28
C ARG A 52 2.71 1.51 9.43
N LEU A 53 1.97 0.41 9.33
CA LEU A 53 0.55 0.37 9.70
C LEU A 53 0.45 0.41 11.23
N GLU A 54 -0.31 1.37 11.75
CA GLU A 54 -0.65 1.45 13.16
C GLU A 54 -2.14 1.14 13.33
N PRO A 55 -2.52 0.37 14.36
CA PRO A 55 -3.92 0.17 14.68
C PRO A 55 -4.57 1.51 15.01
N CYS A 56 -5.77 1.75 14.49
CA CYS A 56 -6.53 2.92 14.84
C CYS A 56 -7.02 2.75 16.28
N ASN A 57 -6.42 3.47 17.24
CA ASN A 57 -6.98 3.62 18.57
C ASN A 57 -8.19 4.56 18.48
N CYS A 58 -9.37 4.00 18.26
CA CYS A 58 -10.64 4.67 18.52
C CYS A 58 -11.16 4.30 19.91
#